data_AF-A0A975CVI9-F1
#
_entry.id   AF-A0A975CVI9-F1
#
_cell.length_a   1.000
_cell.length_b   1.000
_cell.length_c   1.000
_cell.angle_alpha   90.00
_cell.angle_beta   90.00
_cell.angle_gamma   90.00
#
_symmetry.space_group_name_H-M   'P 1'
#
loop_
_entity.id
_entity.type
_entity.pdbx_description
1 polymer ?
#
loop_
_entity_poly.entity_id
_entity_poly.type
_entity_poly.pdbx_seq_one_letter_code
_entity_poly.pdbx_strand_id
1 'polypeptide(L)' 'MKEEYDFSNARPNPYAKKLKSQITINLDVETINYFKEQAVTSGIPYQTLINLYLGDCARNKRQLRLAWE' A
#
# COMPACT_ATOMS: atom_id res chain seq x y z
N MET A 1 -2.41 -33.60 8.34
CA MET A 1 -1.41 -32.52 8.60
C MET A 1 -0.36 -33.13 9.51
N LYS A 2 0.94 -32.94 9.29
CA LYS A 2 1.97 -33.51 10.20
C LYS A 2 1.90 -32.83 11.57
N GLU A 3 2.07 -33.61 12.63
CA GLU A 3 2.03 -33.13 14.02
C GLU A 3 3.23 -32.24 14.36
N GLU A 4 4.40 -32.52 13.79
CA GLU A 4 5.60 -31.69 13.96
C GLU A 4 6.33 -31.44 12.64
N TYR A 5 6.84 -30.22 12.53
CA TYR A 5 7.73 -29.78 11.46
C TYR A 5 9.04 -29.32 12.08
N ASP A 6 10.14 -29.90 11.62
CA ASP A 6 11.48 -29.48 11.98
C ASP A 6 11.88 -28.23 11.16
N PHE A 7 12.15 -27.13 11.88
CA PHE A 7 12.54 -25.84 11.31
C PHE A 7 14.03 -25.52 11.55
N SER A 8 14.87 -26.46 12.00
CA SER A 8 16.28 -26.20 12.30
C SER A 8 17.09 -25.66 11.11
N ASN A 9 16.64 -25.92 9.86
CA ASN A 9 17.25 -25.40 8.63
C ASN A 9 16.38 -24.36 7.90
N ALA A 10 15.36 -23.80 8.56
CA ALA A 10 14.45 -22.86 7.92
C ALA A 10 15.13 -21.53 7.61
N ARG A 11 14.97 -21.05 6.37
CA ARG A 11 15.40 -19.71 5.96
C ARG A 11 14.26 -18.71 6.21
N PRO A 12 14.56 -17.50 6.72
CA PRO A 12 13.55 -16.47 6.90
C PRO A 12 12.89 -16.15 5.58
N ASN A 13 11.55 -16.09 5.59
CA ASN A 13 10.77 -15.83 4.39
C ASN A 13 11.15 -14.45 3.80
N PRO A 14 11.72 -14.38 2.58
CA PRO A 14 12.11 -13.11 1.96
C PRO A 14 10.91 -12.19 1.67
N TYR A 15 9.70 -12.74 1.65
CA TYR A 15 8.44 -12.01 1.46
C TYR A 15 7.86 -11.47 2.78
N ALA A 16 8.37 -11.87 3.95
CA ALA A 16 7.90 -11.36 5.23
C ALA A 16 8.11 -9.84 5.36
N LYS A 17 9.16 -9.29 4.75
CA LYS A 17 9.43 -7.84 4.70
C LYS A 17 8.44 -7.05 3.83
N LYS A 18 7.64 -7.73 3.02
CA LYS A 18 6.64 -7.11 2.12
C LYS A 18 5.23 -7.22 2.67
N LEU A 19 5.06 -7.62 3.93
CA LEU A 19 3.74 -7.66 4.54
C LEU A 19 3.13 -6.26 4.53
N LYS A 20 1.90 -6.15 4.05
CA LYS A 20 1.13 -4.92 4.14
C LYS A 20 0.83 -4.66 5.61
N SER A 21 1.23 -3.50 6.12
CA SER A 21 0.78 -3.04 7.42
C SER A 21 -0.65 -2.49 7.28
N GLN A 22 -1.57 -3.00 8.09
CA GLN A 22 -2.92 -2.43 8.18
C GLN A 22 -2.84 -1.17 9.04
N ILE A 23 -3.10 -0.02 8.41
CA ILE A 23 -3.13 1.29 9.09
C ILE A 23 -4.44 2.01 8.76
N THR A 24 -4.93 2.80 9.70
CA THR A 24 -6.05 3.72 9.48
C THR A 24 -5.48 5.07 9.07
N ILE A 25 -5.86 5.58 7.90
CA ILE A 25 -5.45 6.90 7.41
C ILE A 25 -6.73 7.74 7.22
N ASN A 26 -6.73 8.96 7.75
CA ASN A 26 -7.77 9.93 7.45
C ASN A 26 -7.45 10.59 6.11
N LEU A 27 -8.41 10.56 5.19
CA LEU A 27 -8.31 11.16 3.87
C LEU A 27 -9.54 12.04 3.64
N ASP A 28 -9.35 13.15 2.92
CA ASP A 28 -10.45 14.02 2.55
C ASP A 28 -11.44 13.31 1.64
N VAL A 29 -12.73 13.67 1.75
CA VAL A 29 -13.81 13.06 0.98
C VAL A 29 -13.56 13.21 -0.52
N GLU A 30 -13.04 14.37 -0.94
CA GLU A 30 -12.69 14.65 -2.34
C GLU A 30 -11.61 13.70 -2.87
N THR A 31 -10.56 13.47 -2.08
CA THR A 31 -9.49 12.52 -2.41
C THR A 31 -10.06 11.10 -2.58
N ILE A 32 -10.94 10.68 -1.66
CA ILE A 32 -11.58 9.36 -1.74
C ILE A 32 -12.43 9.24 -3.02
N ASN A 33 -13.22 10.27 -3.34
CA ASN A 33 -14.07 10.26 -4.52
C ASN A 33 -13.25 10.20 -5.82
N TYR A 34 -12.18 10.99 -5.92
CA TYR A 34 -11.25 10.93 -7.05
C TYR A 34 -10.71 9.53 -7.31
N PHE A 35 -10.23 8.84 -6.27
CA PHE A 35 -9.72 7.47 -6.43
C PHE A 35 -10.82 6.44 -6.68
N LYS A 36 -12.06 6.67 -6.23
CA LYS A 36 -13.21 5.81 -6.58
C LYS A 36 -13.56 5.91 -8.05
N GLU A 37 -13.58 7.11 -8.62
CA GLU A 37 -13.82 7.31 -10.05
C GLU A 37 -12.71 6.67 -10.89
N GLN A 38 -11.45 6.88 -10.51
CA GLN A 38 -10.32 6.22 -11.18
C GLN A 38 -10.35 4.69 -11.07
N ALA A 39 -10.87 4.15 -9.96
CA ALA A 39 -11.02 2.71 -9.78
C ALA A 39 -12.01 2.11 -10.78
N VAL A 40 -13.08 2.83 -11.12
CA VAL A 40 -14.06 2.39 -12.13
C VAL A 40 -13.39 2.27 -13.50
N THR A 41 -12.57 3.25 -13.90
CA THR A 41 -11.88 3.24 -15.19
C THR A 41 -10.76 2.20 -15.24
N SER A 42 -9.99 2.04 -14.15
CA SER A 42 -8.80 1.18 -14.12
C SER A 42 -9.11 -0.28 -13.80
N GLY A 43 -10.30 -0.58 -13.28
CA GLY A 43 -10.68 -1.92 -12.80
C GLY A 43 -9.94 -2.37 -11.53
N ILE A 44 -9.19 -1.47 -10.88
CA ILE A 44 -8.41 -1.74 -9.67
C ILE A 44 -9.12 -1.09 -8.48
N PRO A 45 -9.27 -1.77 -7.33
CA PRO A 45 -9.88 -1.16 -6.14
C PRO A 45 -9.18 0.14 -5.71
N TYR A 46 -9.97 1.16 -5.33
CA TYR A 46 -9.46 2.48 -4.96
C TYR A 46 -8.38 2.43 -3.85
N GLN A 47 -8.52 1.52 -2.87
CA GLN A 47 -7.53 1.31 -1.81
C GLN A 47 -6.16 0.86 -2.37
N THR A 48 -6.18 0.02 -3.41
CA THR A 48 -4.96 -0.43 -4.08
C THR A 48 -4.34 0.69 -4.90
N LEU A 49 -5.15 1.50 -5.59
CA LEU A 49 -4.67 2.68 -6.30
C LEU A 49 -4.00 3.68 -5.37
N ILE A 50 -4.63 4.01 -4.24
CA ILE A 50 -4.04 4.91 -3.23
C ILE A 50 -2.65 4.40 -2.80
N ASN A 51 -2.55 3.11 -2.47
CA ASN A 51 -1.27 2.53 -2.07
C ASN A 51 -0.21 2.56 -3.21
N LEU A 52 -0.62 2.34 -4.46
CA LEU A 52 0.29 2.42 -5.61
C LEU A 52 0.80 3.84 -5.82
N TYR A 53 -0.07 4.85 -5.72
CA TYR A 53 0.30 6.26 -5.85
C TYR A 53 1.23 6.72 -4.72
N LEU A 54 0.95 6.32 -3.47
CA LEU A 54 1.85 6.60 -2.34
C LEU A 54 3.22 5.92 -2.51
N GLY A 55 3.23 4.68 -3.04
CA GLY A 55 4.45 3.97 -3.38
C GLY A 55 5.26 4.66 -4.49
N ASP A 56 4.60 5.16 -5.53
CA ASP A 56 5.25 5.95 -6.59
C ASP A 56 5.84 7.26 -6.04
N CYS A 57 5.08 7.96 -5.20
CA CYS A 57 5.52 9.18 -4.53
C CYS A 57 6.81 8.95 -3.73
N ALA A 58 6.85 7.88 -2.94
CA ALA A 58 8.02 7.51 -2.14
C ALA A 58 9.23 7.11 -3.00
N ARG A 59 9.01 6.34 -4.09
CA ARG A 59 10.08 5.93 -5.02
C ARG A 59 10.70 7.12 -5.73
N ASN A 60 9.87 8.06 -6.17
CA ASN A 60 10.30 9.26 -6.89
C ASN A 60 10.74 10.39 -5.93
N LYS A 61 10.73 10.15 -4.61
CA LYS A 61 11.06 11.14 -3.58
C LYS A 61 10.37 12.48 -3.80
N ARG A 62 9.10 12.46 -4.22
CA ARG A 62 8.34 13.69 -4.46
C ARG A 62 8.18 14.40 -3.12
N GLN A 63 8.67 15.63 -3.04
CA GLN A 63 8.49 16.46 -1.86
C GLN A 63 7.25 17.32 -2.06
N LEU A 64 6.37 17.34 -1.07
CA LEU A 64 5.22 18.22 -1.08
C LEU A 64 5.74 19.66 -0.95
N ARG A 65 5.53 20.46 -1.99
CA ARG A 65 5.79 21.90 -1.92
C ARG A 65 4.59 22.56 -1.27
N LEU A 66 4.67 22.75 0.04
CA LEU A 66 3.73 23.56 0.80
C LEU A 66 4.06 25.04 0.53
N ALA A 67 3.66 25.55 -0.64
CA ALA A 67 3.52 26.98 -0.82
C ALA A 67 2.20 27.36 -0.13
N TRP A 68 2.29 27.91 1.07
CA TRP A 68 1.16 28.56 1.71
C TRP A 68 1.04 29.94 1.05
N GLU A 69 -0.04 30.18 0.31
CA GLU A 69 -0.50 31.53 -0.06
C GLU A 69 -1.59 31.98 0.93
#